data_AF-A0A3R7R641-F1
#
_entry.id   AF-A0A3R7R641-F1
#
_cell.length_a   1.000
_cell.length_b   1.000
_cell.length_c   1.000
_cell.angle_alpha   90.00
_cell.angle_beta   90.00
_cell.angle_gamma   90.00
#
_symmetry.space_group_name_H-M   'P 1'
#
loop_
_entity.id
_entity.type
_entity.pdbx_description
1 polymer ?
#
loop_
_entity_poly.entity_id
_entity_poly.type
_entity_poly.pdbx_seq_one_letter_code
_entity_poly.pdbx_strand_id
1 'polypeptide(L)'
;MKVDVHPTTQYTLECVLCQKENDETKTSTYCTFCADVLSVRYHKTSPAMQVPLKAYQPDPLKHHLSTLTQLPRLSKTYDIDLWAKLEFEHPSGCFKDRGSAIEVQKALELGRDAICLASTGNMAASVAMYASYYNLPCFVFVPEQTSEAKLAQATIYNATILRVQGDFAKCEELCKEFALSGNVYLAGDYVFREEGQKDFSYELLAQGVTDFDAIAIPVGCGTNFAAIYKGYAEMKAAGLVDRIPQLLAIQPEASSPVVEGIFKREKVVKELVQTIATSVAVANPFDFHKVLHAIDETDGKAYTVTENDILDSLREMAVTEGHFTEPACALPLAAMKDHSHEWQGKKVLLVLTGSGLKDTRVVAKHSLTPPVLEPTIEAIQEYVGSGFVEMQKRAWGKARSVVLADVALSDTRDKVFNSYVEAIQQRGKTLQKHEIEALQSIVLQEKEGVPSHLEVLDYAVTMRKEGLVEASVKLRLHGVEVESETKGVGPVDAVLAAIRTHSDTHCKILVKNHEVDILSPQTDSLVVVTLTLEHEGRQIRPKGASSDTLEAVIHAFEKGYSVLAEQLADQKL
;
A
#
# COMPACT_ATOMS: atom_id res chain seq x y z
N MET A 1 21.86 18.43 18.06
CA MET A 1 22.95 17.45 18.28
C MET A 1 23.15 16.71 16.98
N LYS A 2 24.40 16.46 16.56
CA LYS A 2 24.74 15.65 15.38
C LYS A 2 25.29 14.32 15.86
N VAL A 3 25.01 13.23 15.14
CA VAL A 3 25.67 11.94 15.37
C VAL A 3 27.15 12.10 15.00
N ASP A 4 28.04 11.68 15.89
CA ASP A 4 29.48 11.66 15.62
C ASP A 4 29.82 10.42 14.79
N VAL A 5 30.53 10.60 13.68
CA VAL A 5 30.75 9.55 12.67
C VAL A 5 32.24 9.36 12.43
N HIS A 6 32.70 8.10 12.52
CA HIS A 6 34.07 7.68 12.31
C HIS A 6 34.20 6.84 11.03
N PRO A 7 34.60 7.42 9.88
CA PRO A 7 34.96 6.63 8.71
C PRO A 7 36.18 5.76 9.00
N THR A 8 36.13 4.48 8.59
CA THR A 8 37.24 3.56 8.78
C THR A 8 37.32 2.50 7.69
N THR A 9 38.56 2.05 7.40
CA THR A 9 38.85 0.87 6.59
C THR A 9 39.18 -0.36 7.44
N GLN A 10 39.08 -0.25 8.76
CA GLN A 10 39.39 -1.34 9.70
C GLN A 10 38.14 -2.18 9.96
N TYR A 11 37.69 -2.89 8.93
CA TYR A 11 36.57 -3.81 8.98
C TYR A 11 36.77 -5.02 8.07
N THR A 12 36.06 -6.11 8.37
CA THR A 12 35.91 -7.29 7.52
C THR A 12 34.44 -7.44 7.09
N LEU A 13 34.19 -8.08 5.95
CA LEU A 13 32.85 -8.59 5.61
C LEU A 13 32.76 -10.04 6.07
N GLU A 14 31.95 -10.32 7.07
CA GLU A 14 31.79 -11.66 7.63
C GLU A 14 30.42 -12.23 7.31
N CYS A 15 30.37 -13.49 6.91
CA CYS A 15 29.09 -14.19 6.76
C CYS A 15 28.45 -14.46 8.11
N VAL A 16 27.17 -14.10 8.24
CA VAL A 16 26.42 -14.25 9.49
C VAL A 16 26.27 -15.72 9.89
N LEU A 17 26.17 -16.63 8.91
CA LEU A 17 25.99 -18.06 9.15
C LEU A 17 27.31 -18.82 9.28
N CYS A 18 28.19 -18.75 8.28
CA CYS A 18 29.41 -19.57 8.25
C CYS A 18 30.66 -18.85 8.77
N GLN A 19 30.56 -17.58 9.17
CA GLN A 19 31.63 -16.75 9.73
C GLN A 19 32.86 -16.56 8.83
N LYS A 20 32.80 -16.99 7.57
CA LYS A 20 33.89 -16.79 6.63
C LYS A 20 33.96 -15.33 6.18
N GLU A 21 35.18 -14.84 6.12
CA GLU A 21 35.51 -13.53 5.57
C GLU A 21 35.27 -13.50 4.06
N ASN A 22 34.72 -12.40 3.58
CA ASN A 22 34.42 -12.14 2.18
C ASN A 22 35.10 -10.85 1.73
N ASP A 23 35.43 -10.81 0.45
CA ASP A 23 36.10 -9.69 -0.19
C ASP A 23 35.04 -8.79 -0.83
N GLU A 24 34.96 -7.54 -0.36
CA GLU A 24 34.01 -6.54 -0.84
C GLU A 24 34.15 -6.23 -2.33
N THR A 25 35.30 -6.51 -2.93
CA THR A 25 35.51 -6.35 -4.38
C THR A 25 34.89 -7.48 -5.20
N LYS A 26 34.62 -8.64 -4.57
CA LYS A 26 33.99 -9.81 -5.20
C LYS A 26 32.48 -9.81 -4.99
N THR A 27 32.04 -9.52 -3.77
CA THR A 27 30.62 -9.41 -3.44
C THR A 27 30.42 -8.65 -2.14
N SER A 28 29.38 -7.82 -2.13
CA SER A 28 28.86 -7.13 -0.96
C SER A 28 27.44 -7.56 -0.62
N THR A 29 26.95 -8.67 -1.20
CA THR A 29 25.57 -9.14 -1.05
C THR A 29 25.50 -10.48 -0.34
N TYR A 30 26.24 -11.48 -0.85
CA TYR A 30 26.12 -12.87 -0.41
C TYR A 30 27.48 -13.49 -0.16
N CYS A 31 27.53 -14.39 0.79
CA CYS A 31 28.71 -15.17 1.09
C CYS A 31 29.11 -16.03 -0.11
N THR A 32 30.35 -15.88 -0.55
CA THR A 32 30.95 -16.70 -1.63
C THR A 32 31.07 -18.18 -1.30
N PHE A 33 30.79 -18.58 -0.04
CA PHE A 33 30.91 -19.97 0.42
C PHE A 33 29.57 -20.67 0.70
N CYS A 34 28.56 -19.94 1.18
CA CYS A 34 27.28 -20.53 1.58
C CYS A 34 26.06 -19.74 1.08
N ALA A 35 26.28 -18.66 0.31
CA ALA A 35 25.25 -17.78 -0.22
C ALA A 35 24.38 -17.04 0.81
N ASP A 36 24.69 -17.11 2.10
CA ASP A 36 24.00 -16.34 3.14
C ASP A 36 24.48 -14.87 3.19
N VAL A 37 23.78 -14.01 3.92
CA VAL A 37 24.08 -12.58 4.03
C VAL A 37 25.39 -12.32 4.79
N LEU A 38 26.04 -11.23 4.42
CA LEU A 38 27.24 -10.71 5.08
C LEU A 38 26.86 -9.60 6.08
N SER A 39 27.74 -9.28 7.00
CA SER A 39 27.69 -8.05 7.80
C SER A 39 29.10 -7.47 7.93
N VAL A 40 29.18 -6.15 8.13
CA VAL A 40 30.43 -5.45 8.40
C VAL A 40 30.86 -5.71 9.84
N ARG A 41 32.08 -6.20 10.08
CA ARG A 41 32.64 -6.30 11.43
C ARG A 41 33.82 -5.37 11.59
N TYR A 42 33.69 -4.39 12.48
CA TYR A 42 34.78 -3.47 12.77
C TYR A 42 35.82 -4.13 13.70
N HIS A 43 37.10 -3.88 13.43
CA HIS A 43 38.20 -4.48 14.20
C HIS A 43 38.31 -3.94 15.64
N LYS A 44 37.76 -2.75 15.88
CA LYS A 44 37.78 -2.06 17.17
C LYS A 44 36.45 -1.39 17.42
N THR A 45 36.07 -1.35 18.68
CA THR A 45 34.95 -0.55 19.19
C THR A 45 35.29 0.94 19.17
N SER A 46 34.27 1.77 18.94
CA SER A 46 34.39 3.23 18.91
C SER A 46 33.17 3.89 19.59
N PRO A 47 33.35 5.00 20.33
CA PRO A 47 32.25 5.80 20.83
C PRO A 47 31.54 6.62 19.73
N ALA A 48 32.21 6.88 18.60
CA ALA A 48 31.60 7.46 17.41
C ALA A 48 31.06 6.36 16.50
N MET A 49 29.95 6.62 15.80
CA MET A 49 29.35 5.68 14.84
C MET A 49 30.33 5.36 13.73
N GLN A 50 30.75 4.10 13.64
CA GLN A 50 31.66 3.68 12.57
C GLN A 50 30.91 3.49 11.26
N VAL A 51 31.51 3.93 10.16
CA VAL A 51 31.02 3.66 8.80
C VAL A 51 32.15 3.08 7.95
N PRO A 52 31.87 2.13 7.04
CA PRO A 52 32.90 1.44 6.27
C PRO A 52 33.30 2.29 5.06
N LEU A 53 33.78 3.50 5.27
CA LEU A 53 34.21 4.44 4.22
C LEU A 53 35.60 4.96 4.57
N LYS A 54 36.44 5.19 3.57
CA LYS A 54 37.73 5.89 3.68
C LYS A 54 37.52 7.35 4.03
N ALA A 55 36.55 7.98 3.37
CA ALA A 55 36.17 9.37 3.58
C ALA A 55 34.65 9.47 3.61
N TYR A 56 34.11 9.77 4.79
CA TYR A 56 32.68 10.00 4.96
C TYR A 56 32.35 11.46 4.68
N GLN A 57 31.38 11.69 3.80
CA GLN A 57 30.73 12.99 3.67
C GLN A 57 29.44 12.96 4.50
N PRO A 58 29.25 13.91 5.44
CA PRO A 58 27.98 14.07 6.13
C PRO A 58 26.82 14.10 5.16
N ASP A 59 25.71 13.46 5.52
CA ASP A 59 24.54 13.36 4.64
C ASP A 59 24.12 14.77 4.17
N PRO A 60 24.23 15.06 2.86
CA PRO A 60 24.02 16.41 2.35
C PRO A 60 22.53 16.77 2.26
N LEU A 61 21.63 15.78 2.29
CA LEU A 61 20.19 15.96 2.13
C LEU A 61 19.47 15.94 3.48
N LYS A 62 20.07 15.34 4.51
CA LYS A 62 19.52 15.28 5.87
C LYS A 62 19.97 16.48 6.71
N HIS A 63 19.08 17.46 6.88
CA HIS A 63 19.40 18.70 7.61
C HIS A 63 19.07 18.66 9.11
N HIS A 64 18.24 17.72 9.55
CA HIS A 64 17.87 17.55 10.95
C HIS A 64 17.75 16.06 11.31
N LEU A 65 17.75 15.77 12.60
CA LEU A 65 17.38 14.45 13.12
C LEU A 65 15.88 14.23 12.84
N SER A 66 15.47 13.01 12.50
CA SER A 66 14.06 12.69 12.38
C SER A 66 13.37 12.83 13.74
N THR A 67 12.13 13.27 13.75
CA THR A 67 11.42 13.56 14.99
C THR A 67 11.27 12.30 15.84
N LEU A 68 11.59 12.44 17.13
CA LEU A 68 11.25 11.49 18.19
C LEU A 68 10.19 12.16 19.06
N THR A 69 8.99 11.59 19.12
CA THR A 69 7.87 12.20 19.83
C THR A 69 7.11 11.18 20.66
N GLN A 70 6.56 11.61 21.79
CA GLN A 70 5.56 10.83 22.52
C GLN A 70 4.23 10.85 21.75
N LEU A 71 3.44 9.79 21.87
CA LEU A 71 2.08 9.65 21.34
C LEU A 71 1.09 9.73 22.50
N PRO A 72 0.81 10.91 23.08
CA PRO A 72 0.17 11.03 24.39
C PRO A 72 -1.27 10.51 24.41
N ARG A 73 -2.00 10.61 23.30
CA ARG A 73 -3.41 10.20 23.24
C ARG A 73 -3.52 8.68 23.12
N LEU A 74 -2.69 8.06 22.28
CA LEU A 74 -2.60 6.60 22.19
C LEU A 74 -2.01 6.01 23.48
N SER A 75 -1.01 6.67 24.07
CA SER A 75 -0.41 6.22 25.33
C SER A 75 -1.46 6.10 26.43
N LYS A 76 -2.33 7.11 26.54
CA LYS A 76 -3.45 7.11 27.47
C LYS A 76 -4.49 6.03 27.16
N THR A 77 -4.78 5.77 25.88
CA THR A 77 -5.79 4.78 25.47
C THR A 77 -5.36 3.36 25.83
N TYR A 78 -4.08 3.03 25.65
CA TYR A 78 -3.57 1.67 25.80
C TYR A 78 -2.83 1.42 27.12
N ASP A 79 -2.65 2.45 27.95
CA ASP A 79 -1.87 2.41 29.19
C ASP A 79 -0.42 1.96 28.96
N ILE A 80 0.19 2.44 27.86
CA ILE A 80 1.57 2.18 27.43
C ILE A 80 2.23 3.54 27.19
N ASP A 81 3.47 3.79 27.63
CA ASP A 81 4.19 5.01 27.25
C ASP A 81 4.71 4.89 25.81
N LEU A 82 3.83 5.19 24.84
CA LEU A 82 4.08 5.05 23.41
C LEU A 82 4.83 6.27 22.88
N TRP A 83 5.92 5.99 22.17
CA TRP A 83 6.70 6.96 21.42
C TRP A 83 6.72 6.57 19.94
N ALA A 84 7.00 7.53 19.07
CA ALA A 84 7.21 7.30 17.65
C ALA A 84 8.52 7.91 17.18
N LYS A 85 9.23 7.17 16.34
CA LYS A 85 10.33 7.68 15.52
C LYS A 85 9.83 7.91 14.10
N LEU A 86 9.74 9.19 13.71
CA LEU A 86 9.10 9.64 12.46
C LEU A 86 10.10 9.56 11.29
N GLU A 87 10.42 8.34 10.87
CA GLU A 87 11.38 8.12 9.79
C GLU A 87 10.87 8.56 8.41
N PHE A 88 9.57 8.84 8.29
CA PHE A 88 8.98 9.45 7.10
C PHE A 88 9.37 10.91 6.86
N GLU A 89 10.04 11.57 7.81
CA GLU A 89 10.55 12.94 7.66
C GLU A 89 11.91 13.01 6.93
N HIS A 90 12.49 11.86 6.58
CA HIS A 90 13.68 11.85 5.73
C HIS A 90 13.38 12.44 4.34
N PRO A 91 14.39 12.93 3.61
CA PRO A 91 14.18 13.74 2.40
C PRO A 91 13.36 13.07 1.28
N SER A 92 13.49 11.75 1.09
CA SER A 92 12.65 11.00 0.14
C SER A 92 11.30 10.60 0.72
N GLY A 93 11.05 10.86 2.00
CA GLY A 93 9.85 10.51 2.74
C GLY A 93 9.90 9.12 3.38
N CYS A 94 11.08 8.51 3.59
CA CYS A 94 11.21 7.20 4.25
C CYS A 94 12.61 6.90 4.81
N PHE A 95 12.68 5.95 5.74
CA PHE A 95 13.92 5.51 6.43
C PHE A 95 15.04 4.98 5.52
N LYS A 96 14.72 4.61 4.26
CA LYS A 96 15.70 4.02 3.32
C LYS A 96 16.87 4.97 3.04
N ASP A 97 16.65 6.26 3.23
CA ASP A 97 17.61 7.34 3.05
C ASP A 97 18.89 7.13 3.85
N ARG A 98 18.76 6.70 5.11
CA ARG A 98 19.91 6.39 5.97
C ARG A 98 20.90 5.44 5.30
N GLY A 99 20.37 4.37 4.71
CA GLY A 99 21.18 3.37 4.03
C GLY A 99 21.66 3.80 2.66
N SER A 100 20.81 4.50 1.89
CA SER A 100 21.16 4.98 0.55
C SER A 100 22.28 6.03 0.59
N ALA A 101 22.33 6.85 1.64
CA ALA A 101 23.41 7.81 1.88
C ALA A 101 24.79 7.14 1.96
N ILE A 102 24.87 5.97 2.60
CA ILE A 102 26.12 5.18 2.70
C ILE A 102 26.38 4.36 1.44
N GLU A 103 25.37 3.69 0.88
CA GLU A 103 25.53 2.89 -0.35
C GLU A 103 26.04 3.74 -1.53
N VAL A 104 25.47 4.93 -1.75
CA VAL A 104 25.90 5.79 -2.88
C VAL A 104 27.33 6.30 -2.66
N GLN A 105 27.69 6.69 -1.43
CA GLN A 105 29.07 7.07 -1.14
C GLN A 105 30.04 5.90 -1.32
N LYS A 106 29.63 4.69 -0.94
CA LYS A 106 30.42 3.47 -1.18
C LYS A 106 30.59 3.20 -2.68
N ALA A 107 29.54 3.37 -3.49
CA ALA A 107 29.64 3.25 -4.94
C ALA A 107 30.68 4.22 -5.54
N LEU A 108 30.68 5.47 -5.09
CA LEU A 108 31.66 6.49 -5.50
C LEU A 108 33.09 6.14 -5.05
N GLU A 109 33.26 5.68 -3.81
CA GLU A 109 34.57 5.26 -3.28
C GLU A 109 35.16 4.08 -4.06
N LEU A 110 34.31 3.16 -4.50
CA LEU A 110 34.69 2.02 -5.34
C LEU A 110 34.92 2.42 -6.81
N GLY A 111 34.74 3.70 -7.18
CA GLY A 111 34.95 4.19 -8.54
C GLY A 111 33.94 3.63 -9.55
N ARG A 112 32.70 3.42 -9.12
CA ARG A 112 31.62 2.90 -9.99
C ARG A 112 31.09 4.01 -10.89
N ASP A 113 30.80 3.67 -12.14
CA ASP A 113 30.31 4.61 -13.16
C ASP A 113 28.82 4.88 -13.04
N ALA A 114 28.07 3.97 -12.41
CA ALA A 114 26.64 4.08 -12.19
C ALA A 114 26.19 3.22 -11.00
N ILE A 115 24.92 3.34 -10.64
CA ILE A 115 24.22 2.52 -9.65
C ILE A 115 22.96 1.92 -10.26
N CYS A 116 22.62 0.68 -9.93
CA CYS A 116 21.39 0.03 -10.37
C CYS A 116 20.68 -0.68 -9.22
N LEU A 117 19.35 -0.83 -9.33
CA LEU A 117 18.55 -1.65 -8.42
C LEU A 117 17.25 -2.13 -9.06
N ALA A 118 16.75 -3.27 -8.58
CA ALA A 118 15.39 -3.72 -8.83
C ALA A 118 14.50 -3.32 -7.66
N SER A 119 13.65 -2.30 -7.84
CA SER A 119 12.71 -1.84 -6.81
C SER A 119 11.61 -0.97 -7.43
N THR A 120 10.38 -1.10 -6.91
CA THR A 120 9.22 -0.32 -7.35
C THR A 120 8.73 0.66 -6.29
N GLY A 121 9.51 0.93 -5.22
CA GLY A 121 9.03 1.68 -4.07
C GLY A 121 10.09 2.53 -3.38
N ASN A 122 10.05 2.55 -2.04
CA ASN A 122 10.88 3.41 -1.20
C ASN A 122 12.38 3.38 -1.51
N MET A 123 12.93 2.21 -1.84
CA MET A 123 14.35 2.10 -2.16
C MET A 123 14.68 2.74 -3.51
N ALA A 124 13.85 2.55 -4.54
CA ALA A 124 14.03 3.21 -5.84
C ALA A 124 14.08 4.73 -5.71
N ALA A 125 13.11 5.32 -4.99
CA ALA A 125 13.07 6.76 -4.75
C ALA A 125 14.30 7.26 -3.99
N SER A 126 14.66 6.57 -2.91
CA SER A 126 15.78 6.93 -2.05
C SER A 126 17.12 6.86 -2.80
N VAL A 127 17.41 5.75 -3.47
CA VAL A 127 18.66 5.59 -4.24
C VAL A 127 18.74 6.57 -5.40
N ALA A 128 17.64 6.77 -6.14
CA ALA A 128 17.58 7.76 -7.21
C ALA A 128 17.88 9.18 -6.70
N MET A 129 17.31 9.58 -5.56
CA MET A 129 17.54 10.89 -4.96
C MET A 129 19.02 11.13 -4.62
N TYR A 130 19.66 10.22 -3.88
CA TYR A 130 21.07 10.37 -3.52
C TYR A 130 21.99 10.24 -4.74
N ALA A 131 21.72 9.32 -5.65
CA ALA A 131 22.49 9.18 -6.89
C ALA A 131 22.44 10.46 -7.75
N SER A 132 21.25 11.06 -7.87
CA SER A 132 21.04 12.34 -8.55
C SER A 132 21.87 13.47 -7.93
N TYR A 133 21.85 13.58 -6.59
CA TYR A 133 22.63 14.59 -5.86
C TYR A 133 24.14 14.48 -6.14
N TYR A 134 24.66 13.25 -6.19
CA TYR A 134 26.07 12.97 -6.45
C TYR A 134 26.43 12.86 -7.95
N ASN A 135 25.50 13.15 -8.86
CA ASN A 135 25.66 12.98 -10.31
C ASN A 135 26.10 11.56 -10.74
N LEU A 136 25.64 10.54 -10.01
CA LEU A 136 25.85 9.13 -10.34
C LEU A 136 24.64 8.63 -11.14
N PRO A 137 24.80 8.17 -12.41
CA PRO A 137 23.71 7.58 -13.18
C PRO A 137 23.01 6.45 -12.41
N CYS A 138 21.67 6.49 -12.35
CA CYS A 138 20.86 5.52 -11.62
C CYS A 138 19.94 4.76 -12.58
N PHE A 139 19.99 3.42 -12.54
CA PHE A 139 19.14 2.53 -13.35
C PHE A 139 18.18 1.74 -12.45
N VAL A 140 16.87 1.89 -12.69
CA VAL A 140 15.84 1.23 -11.88
C VAL A 140 15.11 0.19 -12.71
N PHE A 141 15.30 -1.09 -12.38
CA PHE A 141 14.64 -2.21 -13.04
C PHE A 141 13.28 -2.48 -12.42
N VAL A 142 12.23 -2.47 -13.24
CA VAL A 142 10.85 -2.68 -12.77
C VAL A 142 10.04 -3.52 -13.76
N PRO A 143 9.06 -4.32 -13.29
CA PRO A 143 8.13 -5.00 -14.17
C PRO A 143 7.34 -4.00 -15.03
N GLU A 144 6.99 -4.37 -16.25
CA GLU A 144 6.25 -3.51 -17.17
C GLU A 144 4.91 -3.05 -16.60
N GLN A 145 4.27 -3.81 -15.70
CA GLN A 145 2.98 -3.45 -15.09
C GLN A 145 3.12 -2.47 -13.91
N THR A 146 4.33 -2.02 -13.57
CA THR A 146 4.55 -1.09 -12.45
C THR A 146 3.87 0.25 -12.72
N SER A 147 3.03 0.69 -11.78
CA SER A 147 2.26 1.92 -11.96
C SER A 147 3.15 3.18 -11.91
N GLU A 148 2.84 4.16 -12.76
CA GLU A 148 3.58 5.43 -12.83
C GLU A 148 3.66 6.16 -11.49
N ALA A 149 2.58 6.15 -10.69
CA ALA A 149 2.58 6.81 -9.38
C ALA A 149 3.68 6.30 -8.43
N LYS A 150 4.03 5.01 -8.50
CA LYS A 150 5.11 4.42 -7.71
C LYS A 150 6.50 4.82 -8.22
N LEU A 151 6.61 5.09 -9.52
CA LEU A 151 7.86 5.44 -10.18
C LEU A 151 8.14 6.94 -10.17
N ALA A 152 7.11 7.77 -9.94
CA ALA A 152 7.16 9.22 -10.04
C ALA A 152 8.36 9.85 -9.32
N GLN A 153 8.64 9.43 -8.08
CA GLN A 153 9.80 9.95 -7.33
C GLN A 153 11.13 9.56 -7.98
N ALA A 154 11.32 8.31 -8.38
CA ALA A 154 12.56 7.90 -9.04
C ALA A 154 12.75 8.63 -10.37
N THR A 155 11.68 8.79 -11.15
CA THR A 155 11.71 9.50 -12.44
C THR A 155 12.11 10.96 -12.30
N ILE A 156 11.54 11.70 -11.33
CA ILE A 156 11.87 13.13 -11.16
C ILE A 156 13.33 13.35 -10.70
N TYR A 157 13.94 12.36 -10.06
CA TYR A 157 15.37 12.35 -9.73
C TYR A 157 16.28 11.91 -10.89
N ASN A 158 15.77 11.90 -12.14
CA ASN A 158 16.49 11.50 -13.35
C ASN A 158 16.99 10.04 -13.35
N ALA A 159 16.34 9.15 -12.60
CA ALA A 159 16.64 7.73 -12.73
C ALA A 159 16.17 7.19 -14.08
N THR A 160 17.00 6.38 -14.73
CA THR A 160 16.63 5.65 -15.94
C THR A 160 15.77 4.45 -15.57
N ILE A 161 14.47 4.55 -15.82
CA ILE A 161 13.51 3.48 -15.53
C ILE A 161 13.56 2.44 -16.66
N LEU A 162 14.02 1.23 -16.33
CA LEU A 162 14.09 0.09 -17.23
C LEU A 162 12.89 -0.83 -16.96
N ARG A 163 11.85 -0.70 -17.79
CA ARG A 163 10.67 -1.56 -17.74
C ARG A 163 10.95 -2.88 -18.44
N VAL A 164 10.92 -3.97 -17.69
CA VAL A 164 11.22 -5.32 -18.15
C VAL A 164 9.93 -6.11 -18.32
N GLN A 165 9.80 -6.83 -19.43
CA GLN A 165 8.76 -7.84 -19.61
C GLN A 165 9.05 -9.04 -18.71
N GLY A 166 8.21 -9.27 -17.71
CA GLY A 166 8.40 -10.33 -16.73
C GLY A 166 7.97 -9.89 -15.33
N ASP A 167 8.21 -10.75 -14.35
CA ASP A 167 7.92 -10.47 -12.96
C ASP A 167 9.09 -9.75 -12.25
N PHE A 168 8.91 -9.50 -10.96
CA PHE A 168 9.94 -8.85 -10.14
C PHE A 168 11.21 -9.69 -10.01
N ALA A 169 11.09 -11.02 -9.98
CA ALA A 169 12.24 -11.92 -9.89
C ALA A 169 13.14 -11.78 -11.13
N LYS A 170 12.54 -11.70 -12.33
CA LYS A 170 13.29 -11.46 -13.56
C LYS A 170 13.99 -10.10 -13.58
N CYS A 171 13.35 -9.07 -13.02
CA CYS A 171 13.97 -7.74 -12.87
C CYS A 171 15.19 -7.79 -11.95
N GLU A 172 15.13 -8.52 -10.83
CA GLU A 172 16.25 -8.67 -9.90
C GLU A 172 17.42 -9.44 -10.54
N GLU A 173 17.12 -10.52 -11.27
CA GLU A 173 18.11 -11.31 -12.02
C GLU A 173 18.86 -10.43 -13.03
N LEU A 174 18.13 -9.73 -13.91
CA LEU A 174 18.73 -8.87 -14.94
C LEU A 174 19.48 -7.68 -14.33
N CYS A 175 19.00 -7.14 -13.21
CA CYS A 175 19.70 -6.06 -12.50
C CYS A 175 21.07 -6.53 -11.98
N LYS A 176 21.15 -7.76 -11.44
CA LYS A 176 22.42 -8.38 -11.02
C LYS A 176 23.34 -8.64 -12.20
N GLU A 177 22.83 -9.19 -13.29
CA GLU A 177 23.61 -9.41 -14.52
C GLU A 177 24.15 -8.10 -15.10
N PHE A 178 23.32 -7.05 -15.11
CA PHE A 178 23.71 -5.71 -15.55
C PHE A 178 24.86 -5.17 -14.68
N ALA A 179 24.74 -5.28 -13.35
CA ALA A 179 25.78 -4.88 -12.42
C ALA A 179 27.11 -5.63 -12.64
N LEU A 180 27.04 -6.93 -12.89
CA LEU A 180 28.23 -7.77 -13.15
C LEU A 180 28.87 -7.52 -14.53
N SER A 181 28.06 -7.13 -15.52
CA SER A 181 28.52 -6.93 -16.91
C SER A 181 29.28 -5.62 -17.12
N GLY A 182 29.14 -4.66 -16.21
CA GLY A 182 29.72 -3.32 -16.31
C GLY A 182 30.34 -2.84 -15.00
N ASN A 183 30.84 -1.61 -15.00
CA ASN A 183 31.34 -0.99 -13.78
C ASN A 183 30.19 -0.28 -13.01
N VAL A 184 29.15 -1.04 -12.68
CA VAL A 184 27.91 -0.53 -12.07
C VAL A 184 27.76 -1.10 -10.66
N TYR A 185 27.43 -0.25 -9.70
CA TYR A 185 27.14 -0.67 -8.33
C TYR A 185 25.73 -1.25 -8.23
N LEU A 186 25.59 -2.44 -7.63
CA LEU A 186 24.29 -2.99 -7.29
C LEU A 186 23.82 -2.43 -5.95
N ALA A 187 22.87 -1.50 -5.98
CA ALA A 187 22.18 -1.03 -4.78
C ALA A 187 21.19 -2.07 -4.27
N GLY A 188 20.93 -2.04 -2.96
CA GLY A 188 20.21 -3.11 -2.28
C GLY A 188 21.14 -4.22 -1.77
N ASP A 189 22.45 -3.99 -1.82
CA ASP A 189 23.44 -4.75 -1.06
C ASP A 189 23.28 -4.43 0.43
N TYR A 190 22.48 -5.27 1.09
CA TYR A 190 21.99 -5.07 2.46
C TYR A 190 23.11 -4.89 3.51
N VAL A 191 24.36 -5.23 3.18
CA VAL A 191 25.54 -5.09 4.03
C VAL A 191 25.88 -3.64 4.33
N PHE A 192 26.08 -2.80 3.31
CA PHE A 192 26.46 -1.40 3.53
C PHE A 192 25.25 -0.53 3.87
N ARG A 193 24.07 -0.96 3.42
CA ARG A 193 22.79 -0.36 3.80
C ARG A 193 22.53 -0.44 5.30
N GLU A 194 22.85 -1.58 5.92
CA GLU A 194 22.78 -1.80 7.36
C GLU A 194 23.62 -0.75 8.13
N GLU A 195 24.82 -0.43 7.63
CA GLU A 195 25.71 0.56 8.25
C GLU A 195 25.18 2.00 8.23
N GLY A 196 24.36 2.33 7.23
CA GLY A 196 23.63 3.59 7.24
C GLY A 196 22.43 3.54 8.17
N GLN A 197 21.65 2.46 8.14
CA GLN A 197 20.42 2.34 8.92
C GLN A 197 20.65 2.30 10.43
N LYS A 198 21.81 1.82 10.90
CA LYS A 198 22.15 1.81 12.33
C LYS A 198 22.28 3.21 12.94
N ASP A 199 22.44 4.25 12.10
CA ASP A 199 22.34 5.67 12.49
C ASP A 199 21.06 5.95 13.28
N PHE A 200 19.98 5.19 13.03
CA PHE A 200 18.75 5.23 13.83
C PHE A 200 19.04 5.16 15.34
N SER A 201 19.87 4.21 15.78
CA SER A 201 20.13 3.95 17.19
C SER A 201 21.04 5.03 17.80
N TYR A 202 22.06 5.46 17.05
CA TYR A 202 22.93 6.58 17.46
C TYR A 202 22.17 7.91 17.51
N GLU A 203 21.16 8.09 16.68
CA GLU A 203 20.32 9.27 16.68
C GLU A 203 19.45 9.36 17.94
N LEU A 204 18.94 8.23 18.44
CA LEU A 204 18.22 8.17 19.73
C LEU A 204 19.14 8.58 20.89
N LEU A 205 20.40 8.12 20.88
CA LEU A 205 21.42 8.55 21.84
C LEU A 205 21.66 10.06 21.74
N ALA A 206 21.82 10.59 20.52
CA ALA A 206 21.98 12.03 20.29
C ALA A 206 20.75 12.85 20.67
N GLN A 207 19.56 12.25 20.72
CA GLN A 207 18.31 12.87 21.19
C GLN A 207 18.13 12.74 22.72
N GLY A 208 18.99 11.98 23.40
CA GLY A 208 18.98 11.82 24.86
C GLY A 208 17.91 10.88 25.40
N VAL A 209 17.33 10.02 24.55
CA VAL A 209 16.26 9.08 24.94
C VAL A 209 16.59 7.68 24.43
N THR A 210 17.15 6.85 25.31
CA THR A 210 17.58 5.47 25.00
C THR A 210 17.01 4.43 25.97
N ASP A 211 16.21 4.87 26.94
CA ASP A 211 15.68 4.07 28.04
C ASP A 211 14.40 3.28 27.68
N PHE A 212 14.15 3.01 26.40
CA PHE A 212 13.01 2.21 25.97
C PHE A 212 13.06 0.79 26.55
N ASP A 213 11.89 0.26 26.93
CA ASP A 213 11.73 -1.15 27.27
C ASP A 213 11.69 -2.00 25.99
N ALA A 214 11.03 -1.51 24.94
CA ALA A 214 10.97 -2.18 23.65
C ALA A 214 10.94 -1.22 22.45
N ILE A 215 11.34 -1.73 21.28
CA ILE A 215 11.22 -1.05 19.99
C ILE A 215 10.43 -1.95 19.03
N ALA A 216 9.27 -1.46 18.59
CA ALA A 216 8.36 -2.14 17.69
C ALA A 216 8.65 -1.78 16.23
N ILE A 217 9.10 -2.77 15.46
CA ILE A 217 9.71 -2.57 14.14
C ILE A 217 8.91 -3.34 13.07
N PRO A 218 8.39 -2.67 12.02
CA PRO A 218 7.86 -3.35 10.85
C PRO A 218 8.97 -4.11 10.10
N VAL A 219 8.74 -5.37 9.76
CA VAL A 219 9.76 -6.22 9.12
C VAL A 219 9.35 -6.68 7.72
N GLY A 220 10.13 -6.26 6.71
CA GLY A 220 10.13 -6.85 5.37
C GLY A 220 11.33 -7.79 5.20
N CYS A 221 12.41 -7.30 4.58
CA CYS A 221 13.64 -8.08 4.36
C CYS A 221 14.46 -8.37 5.64
N GLY A 222 14.25 -7.62 6.72
CA GLY A 222 15.00 -7.76 7.99
C GLY A 222 16.14 -6.74 8.21
N THR A 223 16.61 -6.05 7.17
CA THR A 223 17.79 -5.16 7.23
C THR A 223 17.66 -4.05 8.28
N ASN A 224 16.51 -3.38 8.34
CA ASN A 224 16.31 -2.29 9.30
C ASN A 224 16.34 -2.80 10.75
N PHE A 225 15.74 -3.96 10.98
CA PHE A 225 15.72 -4.59 12.30
C PHE A 225 17.14 -4.95 12.75
N ALA A 226 17.91 -5.59 11.85
CA ALA A 226 19.30 -5.92 12.08
C ALA A 226 20.18 -4.67 12.32
N ALA A 227 19.96 -3.61 11.55
CA ALA A 227 20.69 -2.36 11.67
C ALA A 227 20.42 -1.65 13.01
N ILE A 228 19.16 -1.62 13.46
CA ILE A 228 18.80 -1.05 14.77
C ILE A 228 19.51 -1.83 15.88
N TYR A 229 19.43 -3.16 15.85
CA TYR A 229 20.16 -4.03 16.78
C TYR A 229 21.66 -3.74 16.77
N LYS A 230 22.27 -3.71 15.57
CA LYS A 230 23.70 -3.47 15.42
C LYS A 230 24.14 -2.14 16.04
N GLY A 231 23.39 -1.06 15.80
CA GLY A 231 23.67 0.23 16.42
C GLY A 231 23.66 0.15 17.95
N TYR A 232 22.66 -0.50 18.54
CA TYR A 232 22.62 -0.71 19.99
C TYR A 232 23.75 -1.61 20.51
N ALA A 233 24.09 -2.68 19.80
CA ALA A 233 25.16 -3.59 20.17
C ALA A 233 26.53 -2.89 20.17
N GLU A 234 26.81 -2.08 19.14
CA GLU A 234 28.02 -1.26 19.07
C GLU A 234 28.06 -0.21 20.18
N MET A 235 26.96 0.51 20.41
CA MET A 235 26.86 1.49 21.50
C MET A 235 27.05 0.86 22.87
N LYS A 236 26.50 -0.34 23.10
CA LYS A 236 26.67 -1.08 24.36
C LYS A 236 28.12 -1.53 24.54
N ALA A 237 28.74 -2.06 23.49
CA ALA A 237 30.16 -2.45 23.51
C ALA A 237 31.08 -1.23 23.80
N ALA A 238 30.69 -0.04 23.32
CA ALA A 238 31.38 1.21 23.57
C ALA A 238 31.08 1.84 24.95
N GLY A 239 30.17 1.26 25.74
CA GLY A 239 29.76 1.79 27.05
C GLY A 239 28.89 3.05 26.97
N LEU A 240 28.22 3.30 25.84
CA LEU A 240 27.33 4.45 25.65
C LEU A 240 25.90 4.19 26.14
N VAL A 241 25.52 2.92 26.21
CA VAL A 241 24.22 2.47 26.74
C VAL A 241 24.42 1.24 27.61
N ASP A 242 23.66 1.12 28.69
CA ASP A 242 23.76 -0.01 29.62
C ASP A 242 23.01 -1.26 29.14
N ARG A 243 21.93 -1.05 28.37
CA ARG A 243 21.03 -2.10 27.88
C ARG A 243 20.61 -1.88 26.43
N ILE A 244 20.23 -2.98 25.79
CA ILE A 244 19.54 -2.97 24.50
C ILE A 244 18.05 -3.21 24.80
N PRO A 245 17.11 -2.39 24.27
CA PRO A 245 15.68 -2.65 24.40
C PRO A 245 15.28 -3.98 23.75
N GLN A 246 14.16 -4.58 24.20
CA GLN A 246 13.59 -5.72 23.47
C GLN A 246 13.20 -5.28 22.07
N LEU A 247 13.65 -6.00 21.05
CA LEU A 247 13.27 -5.70 19.67
C LEU A 247 12.08 -6.55 19.26
N LEU A 248 11.02 -5.90 18.76
CA LEU A 248 9.77 -6.56 18.40
C LEU A 248 9.64 -6.60 16.87
N ALA A 249 9.72 -7.80 16.30
CA ALA A 249 9.59 -8.03 14.86
C ALA A 249 8.12 -8.19 14.48
N ILE A 250 7.58 -7.29 13.66
CA ILE A 250 6.14 -7.28 13.36
C ILE A 250 5.91 -7.43 11.86
N GLN A 251 5.06 -8.37 11.47
CA GLN A 251 4.68 -8.61 10.08
C GLN A 251 3.15 -8.71 9.91
N PRO A 252 2.61 -8.45 8.71
CA PRO A 252 1.24 -8.81 8.40
C PRO A 252 1.10 -10.33 8.42
N GLU A 253 -0.02 -10.88 8.90
CA GLU A 253 -0.28 -12.33 8.87
C GLU A 253 -0.12 -12.91 7.45
N ALA A 254 -0.63 -12.18 6.46
CA ALA A 254 -0.57 -12.55 5.05
C ALA A 254 0.85 -12.44 4.42
N SER A 255 1.83 -11.88 5.14
CA SER A 255 3.23 -11.74 4.71
C SER A 255 4.19 -11.89 5.89
N SER A 256 4.16 -13.07 6.53
CA SER A 256 4.82 -13.36 7.81
C SER A 256 6.03 -14.34 7.79
N PRO A 257 6.85 -14.47 6.71
CA PRO A 257 7.92 -15.48 6.69
C PRO A 257 9.02 -15.27 7.74
N VAL A 258 9.27 -14.04 8.18
CA VAL A 258 10.25 -13.78 9.25
C VAL A 258 9.70 -14.24 10.59
N VAL A 259 8.45 -13.90 10.91
CA VAL A 259 7.82 -14.33 12.17
C VAL A 259 7.70 -15.85 12.22
N GLU A 260 7.24 -16.47 11.14
CA GLU A 260 7.18 -17.93 11.01
C GLU A 260 8.58 -18.56 11.18
N GLY A 261 9.59 -17.97 10.56
CA GLY A 261 10.97 -18.43 10.67
C GLY A 261 11.54 -18.29 12.08
N ILE A 262 11.21 -17.23 12.81
CA ILE A 262 11.64 -17.05 14.22
C ILE A 262 11.11 -18.20 15.08
N PHE A 263 9.82 -18.54 14.95
CA PHE A 263 9.22 -19.64 15.71
C PHE A 263 9.78 -21.02 15.30
N LYS A 264 10.04 -21.24 14.02
CA LYS A 264 10.65 -22.49 13.52
C LYS A 264 12.16 -22.56 13.71
N ARG A 265 12.80 -21.43 14.04
CA ARG A 265 14.26 -21.23 14.08
C ARG A 265 14.95 -21.58 12.75
N GLU A 266 14.28 -21.35 11.63
CA GLU A 266 14.80 -21.59 10.28
C GLU A 266 14.28 -20.54 9.30
N LYS A 267 15.03 -20.28 8.21
CA LYS A 267 14.59 -19.32 7.19
C LYS A 267 13.41 -19.88 6.40
N VAL A 268 12.27 -19.19 6.45
CA VAL A 268 11.09 -19.51 5.65
C VAL A 268 11.07 -18.64 4.40
N VAL A 269 10.80 -19.27 3.25
CA VAL A 269 10.56 -18.60 1.98
C VAL A 269 9.18 -19.00 1.47
N LYS A 270 8.37 -18.01 1.11
CA LYS A 270 7.03 -18.22 0.52
C LYS A 270 7.09 -17.97 -0.98
N GLU A 271 6.23 -18.62 -1.74
CA GLU A 271 6.12 -18.40 -3.19
C GLU A 271 5.52 -17.02 -3.50
N LEU A 272 4.46 -16.66 -2.78
CA LEU A 272 3.76 -15.39 -2.93
C LEU A 272 3.30 -14.88 -1.56
N VAL A 273 3.38 -13.56 -1.39
CA VAL A 273 2.81 -12.85 -0.25
C VAL A 273 2.02 -11.64 -0.75
N GLN A 274 0.87 -11.38 -0.14
CA GLN A 274 -0.01 -10.27 -0.53
C GLN A 274 -0.58 -9.61 0.72
N THR A 275 -0.32 -8.31 0.86
CA THR A 275 -0.77 -7.48 1.99
C THR A 275 -0.93 -6.04 1.52
N ILE A 276 -1.82 -5.27 2.14
CA ILE A 276 -1.94 -3.84 1.93
C ILE A 276 -0.66 -3.08 2.34
N ALA A 277 0.14 -3.66 3.25
CA ALA A 277 1.43 -3.11 3.66
C ALA A 277 2.53 -3.49 2.65
N THR A 278 2.42 -2.99 1.41
CA THR A 278 3.27 -3.42 0.29
C THR A 278 4.78 -3.25 0.52
N SER A 279 5.19 -2.27 1.34
CA SER A 279 6.59 -2.04 1.72
C SER A 279 7.24 -3.15 2.57
N VAL A 280 6.44 -4.03 3.18
CA VAL A 280 6.90 -5.21 3.94
C VAL A 280 6.47 -6.55 3.31
N ALA A 281 5.86 -6.52 2.11
CA ALA A 281 5.43 -7.70 1.36
C ALA A 281 6.63 -8.45 0.75
N VAL A 282 7.38 -9.17 1.60
CA VAL A 282 8.62 -9.86 1.22
C VAL A 282 8.48 -11.36 1.42
N ALA A 283 8.55 -12.13 0.34
CA ALA A 283 8.39 -13.58 0.38
C ALA A 283 9.67 -14.32 0.78
N ASN A 284 10.84 -13.76 0.43
CA ASN A 284 12.17 -14.27 0.77
C ASN A 284 12.92 -13.22 1.61
N PRO A 285 12.88 -13.29 2.96
CA PRO A 285 13.57 -12.32 3.80
C PRO A 285 15.09 -12.52 3.75
N PHE A 286 15.81 -11.55 3.17
CA PHE A 286 17.26 -11.63 2.98
C PHE A 286 18.01 -11.75 4.32
N ASP A 287 17.75 -10.85 5.27
CA ASP A 287 18.49 -10.74 6.54
C ASP A 287 17.87 -11.57 7.68
N PHE A 288 17.15 -12.66 7.36
CA PHE A 288 16.48 -13.49 8.38
C PHE A 288 17.42 -13.92 9.52
N HIS A 289 18.62 -14.42 9.21
CA HIS A 289 19.57 -14.88 10.22
C HIS A 289 20.07 -13.74 11.13
N LYS A 290 20.18 -12.51 10.61
CA LYS A 290 20.49 -11.34 11.44
C LYS A 290 19.33 -10.97 12.36
N VAL A 291 18.09 -11.05 11.85
CA VAL A 291 16.88 -10.83 12.67
C VAL A 291 16.78 -11.87 13.78
N LEU A 292 16.98 -13.16 13.47
CA LEU A 292 16.94 -14.23 14.47
C LEU A 292 17.99 -14.02 15.56
N HIS A 293 19.23 -13.67 15.17
CA HIS A 293 20.29 -13.35 16.13
C HIS A 293 19.92 -12.16 17.03
N ALA A 294 19.38 -11.08 16.45
CA ALA A 294 18.95 -9.90 17.20
C ALA A 294 17.78 -10.21 18.16
N ILE A 295 16.85 -11.09 17.77
CA ILE A 295 15.77 -11.58 18.66
C ILE A 295 16.37 -12.33 19.85
N ASP A 296 17.28 -13.28 19.60
CA ASP A 296 17.91 -14.07 20.67
C ASP A 296 18.70 -13.19 21.66
N GLU A 297 19.47 -12.20 21.16
CA GLU A 297 20.33 -11.34 21.98
C GLU A 297 19.58 -10.28 22.78
N THR A 298 18.34 -9.96 22.38
CA THR A 298 17.53 -8.91 23.02
C THR A 298 16.35 -9.45 23.82
N ASP A 299 16.22 -10.79 23.94
CA ASP A 299 14.99 -11.44 24.41
C ASP A 299 13.77 -10.86 23.69
N GLY A 300 13.92 -10.66 22.38
CA GLY A 300 12.96 -10.00 21.51
C GLY A 300 11.73 -10.87 21.25
N LYS A 301 10.68 -10.25 20.71
CA LYS A 301 9.42 -10.94 20.39
C LYS A 301 9.06 -10.76 18.92
N ALA A 302 8.19 -11.64 18.43
CA ALA A 302 7.67 -11.57 17.07
C ALA A 302 6.14 -11.63 17.10
N TYR A 303 5.50 -10.71 16.37
CA TYR A 303 4.04 -10.60 16.31
C TYR A 303 3.56 -10.55 14.86
N THR A 304 2.37 -11.08 14.63
CA THR A 304 1.63 -10.87 13.38
C THR A 304 0.40 -10.02 13.63
N VAL A 305 -0.05 -9.28 12.61
CA VAL A 305 -1.27 -8.47 12.67
C VAL A 305 -2.12 -8.69 11.42
N THR A 306 -3.44 -8.62 11.54
CA THR A 306 -4.34 -8.83 10.40
C THR A 306 -4.40 -7.60 9.49
N GLU A 307 -4.89 -7.75 8.26
CA GLU A 307 -5.09 -6.63 7.33
C GLU A 307 -6.07 -5.57 7.89
N ASN A 308 -7.07 -6.01 8.68
CA ASN A 308 -8.02 -5.11 9.33
C ASN A 308 -7.34 -4.30 10.44
N ASP A 309 -6.49 -4.92 11.25
CA ASP A 309 -5.76 -4.23 12.32
C ASP A 309 -4.80 -3.20 11.75
N ILE A 310 -4.20 -3.49 10.58
CA ILE A 310 -3.37 -2.53 9.84
C ILE A 310 -4.20 -1.32 9.42
N LEU A 311 -5.38 -1.51 8.80
CA LEU A 311 -6.25 -0.39 8.38
C LEU A 311 -6.74 0.43 9.56
N ASP A 312 -7.20 -0.23 10.61
CA ASP A 312 -7.72 0.43 11.81
C ASP A 312 -6.63 1.23 12.51
N SER A 313 -5.44 0.65 12.68
CA SER A 313 -4.30 1.32 13.31
C SER A 313 -3.72 2.44 12.44
N LEU A 314 -3.77 2.31 11.11
CA LEU A 314 -3.39 3.37 10.18
C LEU A 314 -4.27 4.60 10.36
N ARG A 315 -5.60 4.42 10.43
CA ARG A 315 -6.53 5.52 10.69
C ARG A 315 -6.37 6.07 12.09
N GLU A 316 -6.22 5.21 13.08
CA GLU A 316 -6.10 5.63 14.46
C GLU A 316 -4.86 6.50 14.68
N MET A 317 -3.71 6.13 14.09
CA MET A 317 -2.50 6.95 14.08
C MET A 317 -2.75 8.33 13.46
N ALA A 318 -3.45 8.38 12.32
CA ALA A 318 -3.75 9.63 11.62
C ALA A 318 -4.77 10.52 12.37
N VAL A 319 -5.85 9.96 12.90
CA VAL A 319 -6.95 10.71 13.54
C VAL A 319 -6.61 11.11 14.97
N THR A 320 -5.89 10.24 15.69
CA THR A 320 -5.59 10.44 17.10
C THR A 320 -4.32 11.28 17.28
N GLU A 321 -3.25 11.00 16.53
CA GLU A 321 -1.96 11.67 16.70
C GLU A 321 -1.58 12.59 15.53
N GLY A 322 -2.33 12.56 14.42
CA GLY A 322 -2.07 13.45 13.28
C GLY A 322 -0.95 12.95 12.35
N HIS A 323 -0.50 11.71 12.48
CA HIS A 323 0.56 11.16 11.64
C HIS A 323 -0.01 10.35 10.46
N PHE A 324 0.17 10.87 9.25
CA PHE A 324 -0.24 10.19 8.01
C PHE A 324 0.92 9.39 7.40
N THR A 325 0.87 8.06 7.55
CA THR A 325 1.98 7.15 7.23
C THR A 325 1.60 6.11 6.17
N GLU A 326 2.58 5.37 5.65
CA GLU A 326 2.31 4.15 4.87
C GLU A 326 1.65 3.06 5.77
N PRO A 327 0.92 2.09 5.19
CA PRO A 327 0.32 0.99 5.97
C PRO A 327 1.35 0.18 6.77
N ALA A 328 2.59 0.06 6.26
CA ALA A 328 3.69 -0.61 6.99
C ALA A 328 3.97 0.02 8.38
N CYS A 329 3.70 1.31 8.55
CA CYS A 329 3.92 2.02 9.82
C CYS A 329 2.80 1.77 10.83
N ALA A 330 1.68 1.16 10.42
CA ALA A 330 0.57 0.84 11.32
C ALA A 330 0.81 -0.48 12.08
N LEU A 331 1.70 -1.34 11.59
CA LEU A 331 2.02 -2.65 12.20
C LEU A 331 2.44 -2.53 13.68
N PRO A 332 3.36 -1.62 14.07
CA PRO A 332 3.74 -1.41 15.46
C PRO A 332 2.56 -1.10 16.36
N LEU A 333 1.70 -0.16 15.96
CA LEU A 333 0.51 0.20 16.74
C LEU A 333 -0.47 -0.97 16.82
N ALA A 334 -0.74 -1.66 15.71
CA ALA A 334 -1.61 -2.83 15.69
C ALA A 334 -1.15 -3.92 16.69
N ALA A 335 0.14 -4.26 16.68
CA ALA A 335 0.68 -5.24 17.63
C ALA A 335 0.58 -4.75 19.09
N MET A 336 0.84 -3.46 19.35
CA MET A 336 0.72 -2.92 20.71
C MET A 336 -0.72 -2.92 21.22
N LYS A 337 -1.72 -2.82 20.34
CA LYS A 337 -3.13 -2.93 20.69
C LYS A 337 -3.48 -4.36 21.11
N ASP A 338 -3.14 -5.32 20.27
CA ASP A 338 -3.49 -6.73 20.45
C ASP A 338 -2.77 -7.33 21.67
N HIS A 339 -1.54 -6.88 21.91
CA HIS A 339 -0.68 -7.34 23.01
C HIS A 339 -0.54 -6.31 24.14
N SER A 340 -1.49 -5.38 24.27
CA SER A 340 -1.40 -4.26 25.24
C SER A 340 -1.11 -4.70 26.68
N HIS A 341 -1.72 -5.80 27.12
CA HIS A 341 -1.50 -6.39 28.45
C HIS A 341 -0.04 -6.75 28.75
N GLU A 342 0.79 -7.05 27.74
CA GLU A 342 2.22 -7.34 27.91
C GLU A 342 3.07 -6.08 28.11
N TRP A 343 2.54 -4.92 27.71
CA TRP A 343 3.28 -3.66 27.59
C TRP A 343 2.75 -2.55 28.50
N GLN A 344 1.78 -2.84 29.36
CA GLN A 344 1.22 -1.85 30.30
C GLN A 344 2.30 -1.21 31.17
N GLY A 345 2.29 0.12 31.22
CA GLY A 345 3.27 0.95 31.93
C GLY A 345 4.70 0.89 31.36
N LYS A 346 4.92 0.20 30.24
CA LYS A 346 6.22 0.13 29.55
C LYS A 346 6.40 1.27 28.57
N LYS A 347 7.65 1.66 28.35
CA LYS A 347 8.05 2.66 27.35
C LYS A 347 8.41 1.97 26.03
N VAL A 348 7.56 2.14 25.02
CA VAL A 348 7.70 1.44 23.73
C VAL A 348 7.85 2.43 22.58
N LEU A 349 8.86 2.23 21.74
CA LEU A 349 9.10 3.04 20.55
C LEU A 349 8.51 2.38 19.29
N LEU A 350 7.60 3.06 18.61
CA LEU A 350 7.05 2.67 17.32
C LEU A 350 7.90 3.26 16.18
N VAL A 351 8.36 2.42 15.25
CA VAL A 351 9.14 2.87 14.09
C VAL A 351 8.22 3.17 12.90
N LEU A 352 8.03 4.45 12.58
CA LEU A 352 7.16 4.90 11.48
C LEU A 352 7.98 5.15 10.21
N THR A 353 8.16 4.08 9.43
CA THR A 353 9.16 3.96 8.36
C THR A 353 8.97 4.85 7.13
N GLY A 354 7.77 5.35 6.82
CA GLY A 354 7.54 6.10 5.58
C GLY A 354 6.18 6.79 5.46
N SER A 355 6.12 7.78 4.56
CA SER A 355 5.03 8.76 4.47
C SER A 355 3.80 8.22 3.76
N GLY A 356 2.60 8.51 4.29
CA GLY A 356 1.34 8.10 3.66
C GLY A 356 1.11 8.69 2.27
N LEU A 357 1.81 9.79 1.93
CA LEU A 357 1.79 10.39 0.59
C LEU A 357 2.34 9.45 -0.49
N LYS A 358 3.06 8.40 -0.09
CA LYS A 358 3.60 7.39 -1.01
C LYS A 358 2.64 6.26 -1.35
N ASP A 359 1.59 6.06 -0.55
CA ASP A 359 0.60 4.99 -0.76
C ASP A 359 -0.84 5.46 -0.54
N THR A 360 -1.21 6.55 -1.23
CA THR A 360 -2.55 7.14 -1.16
C THR A 360 -3.64 6.23 -1.73
N ARG A 361 -3.26 5.22 -2.53
CA ARG A 361 -4.22 4.29 -3.16
C ARG A 361 -4.91 3.40 -2.15
N VAL A 362 -4.19 2.90 -1.13
CA VAL A 362 -4.78 2.11 -0.05
C VAL A 362 -5.87 2.93 0.65
N VAL A 363 -5.55 4.18 1.00
CA VAL A 363 -6.49 5.10 1.63
C VAL A 363 -7.70 5.36 0.74
N ALA A 364 -7.48 5.68 -0.55
CA ALA A 364 -8.56 5.95 -1.49
C ALA A 364 -9.49 4.75 -1.71
N LYS A 365 -8.92 3.53 -1.76
CA LYS A 365 -9.68 2.28 -1.92
C LYS A 365 -10.60 2.01 -0.73
N HIS A 366 -10.14 2.29 0.49
CA HIS A 366 -10.88 2.05 1.73
C HIS A 366 -11.71 3.27 2.22
N SER A 367 -11.70 4.37 1.47
CA SER A 367 -12.55 5.53 1.73
C SER A 367 -13.88 5.44 0.98
N LEU A 368 -14.95 5.93 1.60
CA LEU A 368 -16.17 6.24 0.85
C LEU A 368 -15.94 7.55 0.08
N THR A 369 -16.33 7.56 -1.19
CA THR A 369 -16.35 8.79 -1.99
C THR A 369 -17.47 9.69 -1.47
N PRO A 370 -17.17 10.93 -1.05
CA PRO A 370 -18.21 11.90 -0.71
C PRO A 370 -19.12 12.18 -1.93
N PRO A 371 -20.44 12.37 -1.73
CA PRO A 371 -21.32 12.76 -2.83
C PRO A 371 -21.01 14.18 -3.32
N VAL A 372 -21.30 14.45 -4.58
CA VAL A 372 -21.32 15.81 -5.12
C VAL A 372 -22.65 16.44 -4.71
N LEU A 373 -22.59 17.56 -4.01
CA LEU A 373 -23.78 18.27 -3.54
C LEU A 373 -24.17 19.37 -4.53
N GLU A 374 -25.45 19.69 -4.57
CA GLU A 374 -25.93 20.90 -5.25
C GLU A 374 -25.32 22.15 -4.61
N PRO A 375 -25.02 23.22 -5.38
CA PRO A 375 -24.34 24.42 -4.89
C PRO A 375 -25.27 25.34 -4.09
N THR A 376 -26.07 24.79 -3.17
CA THR A 376 -27.01 25.50 -2.30
C THR A 376 -26.70 25.25 -0.83
N ILE A 377 -27.03 26.22 0.03
CA ILE A 377 -26.77 26.08 1.47
C ILE A 377 -27.67 25.02 2.11
N GLU A 378 -28.89 24.86 1.58
CA GLU A 378 -29.87 23.86 2.02
C GLU A 378 -29.34 22.44 1.80
N ALA A 379 -28.80 22.13 0.62
CA ALA A 379 -28.23 20.82 0.31
C ALA A 379 -27.00 20.50 1.18
N ILE A 380 -26.17 21.51 1.48
CA ILE A 380 -25.02 21.35 2.39
C ILE A 380 -25.50 21.09 3.82
N GLN A 381 -26.50 21.82 4.31
CA GLN A 381 -27.03 21.66 5.67
C GLN A 381 -27.73 20.30 5.84
N GLU A 382 -28.50 19.86 4.85
CA GLU A 382 -29.12 18.54 4.84
C GLU A 382 -28.07 17.43 4.87
N TYR A 383 -27.03 17.53 4.04
CA TYR A 383 -25.93 16.56 4.04
C TYR A 383 -25.20 16.50 5.39
N VAL A 384 -24.87 17.65 5.99
CA VAL A 384 -24.23 17.71 7.31
C VAL A 384 -25.15 17.13 8.40
N GLY A 385 -26.45 17.39 8.32
CA GLY A 385 -27.47 16.89 9.25
C GLY A 385 -27.82 15.41 9.08
N SER A 386 -27.54 14.81 7.92
CA SER A 386 -27.92 13.43 7.57
C SER A 386 -27.20 12.34 8.38
N GLY A 387 -26.14 12.69 9.12
CA GLY A 387 -25.30 11.71 9.80
C GLY A 387 -24.33 10.95 8.89
N PHE A 388 -24.38 11.17 7.57
CA PHE A 388 -23.48 10.54 6.59
C PHE A 388 -22.00 10.81 6.90
N VAL A 389 -21.66 11.99 7.40
CA VAL A 389 -20.27 12.36 7.76
C VAL A 389 -19.74 11.48 8.91
N GLU A 390 -20.56 11.26 9.94
CA GLU A 390 -20.18 10.40 11.06
C GLU A 390 -20.15 8.92 10.66
N MET A 391 -21.07 8.52 9.79
CA MET A 391 -21.04 7.20 9.16
C MET A 391 -19.74 6.99 8.37
N GLN A 392 -19.35 7.94 7.51
CA GLN A 392 -18.14 7.86 6.70
C GLN A 392 -16.88 7.73 7.57
N LYS A 393 -16.84 8.44 8.70
CA LYS A 393 -15.78 8.25 9.70
C LYS A 393 -15.79 6.83 10.27
N ARG A 394 -16.95 6.26 10.60
CA ARG A 394 -17.08 4.90 11.14
C ARG A 394 -16.85 3.79 10.10
N ALA A 395 -16.93 4.11 8.81
CA ALA A 395 -16.86 3.15 7.70
C ALA A 395 -15.46 2.74 7.30
N TRP A 396 -14.44 3.46 7.76
CA TRP A 396 -13.05 3.14 7.47
C TRP A 396 -12.69 1.70 7.83
N GLY A 397 -11.95 1.01 6.96
CA GLY A 397 -11.41 -0.33 7.23
C GLY A 397 -12.44 -1.47 7.14
N LYS A 398 -13.75 -1.16 7.15
CA LYS A 398 -14.82 -2.15 7.04
C LYS A 398 -15.21 -2.38 5.58
N ALA A 399 -15.68 -3.58 5.26
CA ALA A 399 -16.35 -3.81 3.99
C ALA A 399 -17.49 -2.80 3.83
N ARG A 400 -17.62 -2.18 2.65
CA ARG A 400 -18.63 -1.13 2.35
C ARG A 400 -20.06 -1.53 2.73
N SER A 401 -20.31 -2.84 2.85
CA SER A 401 -21.56 -3.50 3.19
C SER A 401 -21.93 -3.56 4.69
N VAL A 402 -21.15 -2.96 5.62
CA VAL A 402 -21.36 -3.11 7.09
C VAL A 402 -21.75 -1.81 7.81
N VAL A 403 -21.90 -0.69 7.10
CA VAL A 403 -21.88 0.65 7.72
C VAL A 403 -23.13 1.51 7.44
N LEU A 404 -24.06 1.05 6.61
CA LEU A 404 -25.16 1.89 6.10
C LEU A 404 -26.53 1.66 6.76
N ALA A 405 -26.62 0.72 7.71
CA ALA A 405 -27.89 0.32 8.34
C ALA A 405 -28.63 1.42 9.12
N ASP A 406 -27.97 2.54 9.49
CA ASP A 406 -28.50 3.58 10.37
C ASP A 406 -28.72 4.95 9.69
N VAL A 407 -28.58 5.05 8.36
CA VAL A 407 -28.80 6.32 7.64
C VAL A 407 -30.24 6.43 7.14
N ALA A 408 -30.95 7.49 7.55
CA ALA A 408 -32.28 7.79 7.03
C ALA A 408 -32.18 8.19 5.55
N LEU A 409 -32.92 7.50 4.68
CA LEU A 409 -33.09 7.89 3.28
C LEU A 409 -34.15 8.99 3.19
N SER A 410 -34.05 9.84 2.18
CA SER A 410 -35.14 10.73 1.78
C SER A 410 -36.33 9.91 1.27
N ASP A 411 -37.56 10.45 1.34
CA ASP A 411 -38.77 9.77 0.84
C ASP A 411 -38.66 9.31 -0.63
N THR A 412 -37.86 10.03 -1.43
CA THR A 412 -37.53 9.70 -2.82
C THR A 412 -36.58 8.52 -2.92
N ARG A 413 -35.51 8.49 -2.13
CA ARG A 413 -34.54 7.39 -2.08
C ARG A 413 -35.10 6.13 -1.46
N ASP A 414 -36.00 6.23 -0.49
CA ASP A 414 -36.70 5.08 0.09
C ASP A 414 -37.50 4.32 -0.97
N LYS A 415 -38.13 5.02 -1.93
CA LYS A 415 -38.85 4.38 -3.04
C LYS A 415 -37.91 3.61 -3.97
N VAL A 416 -36.77 4.20 -4.32
CA VAL A 416 -35.75 3.55 -5.18
C VAL A 416 -35.13 2.34 -4.47
N PHE A 417 -34.85 2.48 -3.18
CA PHE A 417 -34.36 1.37 -2.37
C PHE A 417 -35.37 0.21 -2.31
N ASN A 418 -36.64 0.51 -2.05
CA ASN A 418 -37.69 -0.51 -2.02
C ASN A 418 -37.88 -1.19 -3.38
N SER A 419 -37.77 -0.47 -4.51
CA SER A 419 -37.84 -1.11 -5.83
C SER A 419 -36.69 -2.09 -6.08
N TYR A 420 -35.47 -1.77 -5.60
CA TYR A 420 -34.34 -2.70 -5.65
C TYR A 420 -34.59 -3.95 -4.82
N VAL A 421 -35.10 -3.79 -3.60
CA VAL A 421 -35.40 -4.91 -2.70
C VAL A 421 -36.49 -5.81 -3.28
N GLU A 422 -37.57 -5.23 -3.79
CA GLU A 422 -38.67 -5.97 -4.40
C GLU A 422 -38.21 -6.77 -5.63
N ALA A 423 -37.43 -6.17 -6.53
CA ALA A 423 -36.92 -6.84 -7.72
C ALA A 423 -36.02 -8.05 -7.37
N ILE A 424 -35.16 -7.90 -6.35
CA ILE A 424 -34.26 -8.96 -5.90
C ILE A 424 -35.05 -10.08 -5.19
N GLN A 425 -36.05 -9.74 -4.38
CA GLN A 425 -36.89 -10.72 -3.68
C GLN A 425 -37.79 -11.53 -4.62
N GLN A 426 -38.33 -10.90 -5.68
CA GLN A 426 -39.13 -11.60 -6.70
C GLN A 426 -38.36 -12.72 -7.40
N ARG A 427 -37.02 -12.64 -7.43
CA ARG A 427 -36.14 -13.67 -7.99
C ARG A 427 -35.75 -14.77 -7.00
N GLY A 428 -36.42 -14.83 -5.85
CA GLY A 428 -36.21 -15.86 -4.83
C GLY A 428 -35.05 -15.60 -3.87
N LYS A 429 -34.41 -14.42 -3.95
CA LYS A 429 -33.31 -14.06 -3.06
C LYS A 429 -33.81 -13.28 -1.85
N THR A 430 -33.55 -13.82 -0.66
CA THR A 430 -33.67 -13.05 0.58
C THR A 430 -32.36 -12.32 0.83
N LEU A 431 -32.40 -10.99 0.83
CA LEU A 431 -31.22 -10.16 1.06
C LEU A 431 -30.70 -10.32 2.50
N GLN A 432 -29.40 -10.59 2.63
CA GLN A 432 -28.74 -10.57 3.92
C GLN A 432 -28.48 -9.13 4.36
N LYS A 433 -28.30 -8.90 5.67
CA LYS A 433 -28.09 -7.56 6.24
C LYS A 433 -27.01 -6.75 5.49
N HIS A 434 -25.87 -7.37 5.17
CA HIS A 434 -24.79 -6.69 4.47
C HIS A 434 -25.12 -6.34 3.00
N GLU A 435 -26.02 -7.09 2.36
CA GLU A 435 -26.45 -6.84 0.97
C GLU A 435 -27.49 -5.72 0.89
N ILE A 436 -28.38 -5.64 1.89
CA ILE A 436 -29.29 -4.51 2.12
C ILE A 436 -28.48 -3.22 2.26
N GLU A 437 -27.43 -3.25 3.09
CA GLU A 437 -26.56 -2.09 3.33
C GLU A 437 -25.77 -1.67 2.07
N ALA A 438 -25.33 -2.62 1.25
CA ALA A 438 -24.69 -2.30 -0.03
C ALA A 438 -25.65 -1.65 -1.03
N LEU A 439 -26.91 -2.11 -1.10
CA LEU A 439 -27.94 -1.49 -1.91
C LEU A 439 -28.25 -0.05 -1.46
N GLN A 440 -28.34 0.19 -0.15
CA GLN A 440 -28.50 1.54 0.41
C GLN A 440 -27.36 2.48 -0.02
N SER A 441 -26.10 1.98 -0.05
CA SER A 441 -24.95 2.76 -0.53
C SER A 441 -25.12 3.23 -1.97
N ILE A 442 -25.67 2.36 -2.82
CA ILE A 442 -25.84 2.63 -4.24
C ILE A 442 -26.89 3.71 -4.42
N VAL A 443 -28.03 3.56 -3.74
CA VAL A 443 -29.14 4.52 -3.78
C VAL A 443 -28.74 5.91 -3.25
N LEU A 444 -27.93 5.99 -2.19
CA LEU A 444 -27.43 7.27 -1.68
C LEU A 444 -26.48 8.01 -2.63
N GLN A 445 -25.80 7.29 -3.52
CA GLN A 445 -24.90 7.85 -4.53
C GLN A 445 -25.64 8.26 -5.81
N GLU A 446 -26.92 7.91 -5.93
CA GLU A 446 -27.73 8.25 -7.09
C GLU A 446 -28.20 9.72 -7.06
N LYS A 447 -28.23 10.32 -8.25
CA LYS A 447 -28.77 11.66 -8.46
C LYS A 447 -30.29 11.57 -8.40
N GLU A 448 -30.90 12.34 -7.49
CA GLU A 448 -32.35 12.37 -7.35
C GLU A 448 -33.03 13.12 -8.51
N GLY A 449 -34.26 12.72 -8.84
CA GLY A 449 -35.12 13.45 -9.77
C GLY A 449 -34.78 13.30 -11.25
N VAL A 450 -33.87 12.41 -11.64
CA VAL A 450 -33.55 12.15 -13.06
C VAL A 450 -34.68 11.32 -13.69
N PRO A 451 -35.36 11.82 -14.75
CA PRO A 451 -36.36 11.04 -15.48
C PRO A 451 -35.73 9.79 -16.13
N SER A 452 -36.46 8.68 -16.15
CA SER A 452 -36.01 7.50 -16.90
C SER A 452 -36.17 7.75 -18.40
N HIS A 453 -35.04 7.84 -19.11
CA HIS A 453 -35.00 8.01 -20.56
C HIS A 453 -34.79 6.70 -21.31
N LEU A 454 -34.36 5.65 -20.61
CA LEU A 454 -34.09 4.33 -21.15
C LEU A 454 -34.43 3.26 -20.12
N GLU A 455 -35.27 2.31 -20.52
CA GLU A 455 -35.68 1.16 -19.71
C GLU A 455 -35.67 -0.10 -20.59
N VAL A 456 -34.94 -1.13 -20.19
CA VAL A 456 -34.90 -2.43 -20.82
C VAL A 456 -36.06 -3.26 -20.28
N LEU A 457 -36.97 -3.62 -21.17
CA LEU A 457 -38.20 -4.35 -20.81
C LEU A 457 -37.97 -5.86 -20.79
N ASP A 458 -37.13 -6.35 -21.71
CA ASP A 458 -36.79 -7.77 -21.82
C ASP A 458 -35.46 -7.94 -22.56
N TYR A 459 -34.75 -9.03 -22.29
CA TYR A 459 -33.54 -9.40 -23.01
C TYR A 459 -33.36 -10.92 -23.07
N ALA A 460 -32.84 -11.41 -24.18
CA ALA A 460 -32.45 -12.81 -24.34
C ALA A 460 -31.02 -12.92 -24.85
N VAL A 461 -30.24 -13.82 -24.27
CA VAL A 461 -28.84 -14.07 -24.66
C VAL A 461 -28.68 -15.52 -25.07
N THR A 462 -28.18 -15.75 -26.28
CA THR A 462 -27.89 -17.09 -26.80
C THR A 462 -26.37 -17.29 -26.88
N MET A 463 -25.85 -18.16 -26.01
CA MET A 463 -24.44 -18.54 -26.02
C MET A 463 -24.23 -19.78 -26.91
N ARG A 464 -23.18 -19.75 -27.75
CA ARG A 464 -22.76 -20.89 -28.58
C ARG A 464 -21.38 -21.36 -28.12
N LYS A 465 -21.10 -22.65 -28.28
CA LYS A 465 -19.82 -23.27 -27.87
C LYS A 465 -18.61 -22.68 -28.60
N GLU A 466 -18.82 -22.20 -29.83
CA GLU A 466 -17.85 -21.47 -30.64
C GLU A 466 -18.57 -20.32 -31.38
N GLY A 467 -17.98 -19.13 -31.44
CA GLY A 467 -18.52 -17.94 -32.11
C GLY A 467 -18.92 -16.80 -31.17
N LEU A 468 -19.42 -15.70 -31.76
CA LEU A 468 -19.91 -14.53 -31.01
C LEU A 468 -21.25 -14.84 -30.30
N VAL A 469 -21.46 -14.20 -29.16
CA VAL A 469 -22.71 -14.29 -28.38
C VAL A 469 -23.78 -13.43 -29.05
N GLU A 470 -24.97 -13.98 -29.25
CA GLU A 470 -26.14 -13.26 -29.79
C GLU A 470 -27.00 -12.75 -28.63
N ALA A 471 -27.42 -11.48 -28.69
CA ALA A 471 -28.34 -10.89 -27.73
C ALA A 471 -29.46 -10.14 -28.44
N SER A 472 -30.70 -10.40 -28.02
CA SER A 472 -31.87 -9.58 -28.36
C SER A 472 -32.28 -8.76 -27.14
N VAL A 473 -32.63 -7.50 -27.35
CA VAL A 473 -33.05 -6.59 -26.29
C VAL A 473 -34.30 -5.84 -26.75
N LYS A 474 -35.33 -5.85 -25.91
CA LYS A 474 -36.50 -4.99 -26.02
C LYS A 474 -36.37 -3.85 -25.01
N LEU A 475 -36.43 -2.61 -25.48
CA LEU A 475 -36.24 -1.44 -24.63
C LEU A 475 -37.24 -0.33 -24.96
N ARG A 476 -37.58 0.47 -23.95
CA ARG A 476 -38.35 1.70 -24.04
C ARG A 476 -37.38 2.88 -23.97
N LEU A 477 -37.25 3.60 -25.07
CA LEU A 477 -36.37 4.76 -25.21
C LEU A 477 -37.22 6.02 -25.39
N HIS A 478 -37.13 6.98 -24.48
CA HIS A 478 -37.95 8.20 -24.47
C HIS A 478 -39.46 7.93 -24.68
N GLY A 479 -39.97 6.85 -24.09
CA GLY A 479 -41.37 6.44 -24.18
C GLY A 479 -41.74 5.59 -25.42
N VAL A 480 -40.80 5.30 -26.32
CA VAL A 480 -41.02 4.47 -27.51
C VAL A 480 -40.40 3.08 -27.33
N GLU A 481 -41.18 2.02 -27.54
CA GLU A 481 -40.67 0.64 -27.51
C GLU A 481 -39.97 0.29 -28.82
N VAL A 482 -38.75 -0.23 -28.71
CA VAL A 482 -37.91 -0.67 -29.82
C VAL A 482 -37.24 -1.99 -29.48
N GLU A 483 -36.93 -2.78 -30.50
CA GLU A 483 -36.22 -4.06 -30.38
C GLU A 483 -34.95 -4.02 -31.22
N SER A 484 -33.91 -4.67 -30.73
CA SER A 484 -32.64 -4.83 -31.44
C SER A 484 -32.05 -6.21 -31.17
N GLU A 485 -31.29 -6.72 -32.15
CA GLU A 485 -30.55 -7.98 -32.05
C GLU A 485 -29.14 -7.76 -32.57
N THR A 486 -28.13 -8.12 -31.77
CA THR A 486 -26.71 -7.93 -32.13
C THR A 486 -25.83 -9.07 -31.64
N LYS A 487 -24.55 -9.05 -32.05
CA LYS A 487 -23.54 -10.02 -31.65
C LYS A 487 -22.39 -9.34 -30.91
N GLY A 488 -21.86 -9.99 -29.87
CA GLY A 488 -20.74 -9.51 -29.07
C GLY A 488 -19.71 -10.59 -28.75
N VAL A 489 -18.52 -10.16 -28.30
CA VAL A 489 -17.42 -11.07 -27.96
C VAL A 489 -17.69 -11.82 -26.65
N GLY A 490 -18.52 -11.23 -25.78
CA GLY A 490 -19.11 -11.88 -24.61
C GLY A 490 -20.57 -11.44 -24.37
N PRO A 491 -21.26 -12.05 -23.37
CA PRO A 491 -22.66 -11.75 -23.05
C PRO A 491 -22.92 -10.28 -22.72
N VAL A 492 -22.03 -9.68 -21.92
CA VAL A 492 -22.11 -8.27 -21.53
C VAL A 492 -21.99 -7.36 -22.75
N ASP A 493 -20.99 -7.61 -23.60
CA ASP A 493 -20.76 -6.83 -24.81
C ASP A 493 -21.93 -6.94 -25.79
N ALA A 494 -22.51 -8.13 -25.94
CA ALA A 494 -23.65 -8.35 -26.83
C ALA A 494 -24.90 -7.59 -26.38
N VAL A 495 -25.23 -7.64 -25.08
CA VAL A 495 -26.39 -6.93 -24.53
C VAL A 495 -26.20 -5.41 -24.63
N LEU A 496 -25.01 -4.89 -24.26
CA LEU A 496 -24.72 -3.47 -24.36
C LEU A 496 -24.73 -2.99 -25.82
N ALA A 497 -24.20 -3.78 -26.76
CA ALA A 497 -24.27 -3.46 -28.19
C ALA A 497 -25.72 -3.42 -28.71
N ALA A 498 -26.57 -4.34 -28.25
CA ALA A 498 -27.99 -4.36 -28.60
C ALA A 498 -28.70 -3.09 -28.09
N ILE A 499 -28.53 -2.72 -26.82
CA ILE A 499 -29.09 -1.48 -26.25
C ILE A 499 -28.63 -0.26 -27.06
N ARG A 500 -27.33 -0.20 -27.35
CA ARG A 500 -26.70 0.93 -28.03
C ARG A 500 -27.11 1.11 -29.48
N THR A 501 -27.69 0.08 -30.11
CA THR A 501 -28.20 0.17 -31.49
C THR A 501 -29.21 1.31 -31.65
N HIS A 502 -30.09 1.49 -30.66
CA HIS A 502 -31.07 2.58 -30.66
C HIS A 502 -30.64 3.73 -29.76
N SER A 503 -30.00 3.47 -28.62
CA SER A 503 -29.69 4.54 -27.65
C SER A 503 -28.63 5.53 -28.15
N ASP A 504 -27.64 5.07 -28.93
CA ASP A 504 -26.55 5.92 -29.45
C ASP A 504 -27.04 6.95 -30.47
N THR A 505 -28.25 6.77 -31.03
CA THR A 505 -28.86 7.76 -31.95
C THR A 505 -29.25 9.06 -31.25
N HIS A 506 -29.51 9.00 -29.94
CA HIS A 506 -29.92 10.14 -29.12
C HIS A 506 -28.76 10.64 -28.24
N CYS A 507 -28.05 9.72 -27.57
CA CYS A 507 -26.89 10.01 -26.73
C CYS A 507 -25.84 8.91 -26.94
N LYS A 508 -24.77 9.24 -27.68
CA LYS A 508 -23.72 8.28 -28.02
C LYS A 508 -22.79 8.02 -26.84
N ILE A 509 -22.91 6.86 -26.20
CA ILE A 509 -22.12 6.54 -25.00
C ILE A 509 -20.97 5.60 -25.34
N LEU A 510 -19.79 5.89 -24.79
CA LEU A 510 -18.62 5.00 -24.80
C LEU A 510 -18.49 4.33 -23.44
N VAL A 511 -18.56 3.00 -23.41
CA VAL A 511 -18.25 2.20 -22.22
C VAL A 511 -16.72 2.00 -22.17
N LYS A 512 -16.03 2.65 -21.24
CA LYS A 512 -14.55 2.58 -21.12
C LYS A 512 -14.08 1.40 -20.28
N ASN A 513 -14.84 1.09 -19.23
CA ASN A 513 -14.50 0.03 -18.29
C ASN A 513 -15.76 -0.47 -17.58
N HIS A 514 -15.73 -1.70 -17.08
CA HIS A 514 -16.73 -2.24 -16.17
C HIS A 514 -16.01 -2.94 -15.01
N GLU A 515 -16.42 -2.64 -13.79
CA GLU A 515 -15.93 -3.28 -12.57
C GLU A 515 -17.08 -4.09 -11.97
N VAL A 516 -16.81 -5.34 -11.58
CA VAL A 516 -17.80 -6.24 -11.00
C VAL A 516 -17.38 -6.58 -9.58
N ASP A 517 -18.18 -6.17 -8.61
CA ASP A 517 -18.02 -6.50 -7.19
C ASP A 517 -19.05 -7.57 -6.82
N ILE A 518 -18.57 -8.75 -6.40
CA ILE A 518 -19.42 -9.81 -5.87
C ILE A 518 -19.40 -9.71 -4.35
N LEU A 519 -20.56 -9.41 -3.75
CA LEU A 519 -20.63 -9.08 -2.32
C LEU A 519 -20.66 -10.31 -1.40
N SER A 520 -20.85 -11.51 -1.95
CA SER A 520 -20.81 -12.77 -1.19
C SER A 520 -20.16 -13.89 -2.02
N PRO A 521 -19.58 -14.95 -1.41
CA PRO A 521 -18.98 -16.08 -2.13
C PRO A 521 -19.95 -17.24 -2.43
N GLN A 522 -21.26 -17.10 -2.14
CA GLN A 522 -22.25 -18.18 -2.33
C GLN A 522 -22.85 -18.15 -3.75
N THR A 523 -23.52 -19.22 -4.17
CA THR A 523 -24.09 -19.35 -5.52
C THR A 523 -25.19 -18.32 -5.85
N ASP A 524 -25.80 -17.71 -4.84
CA ASP A 524 -26.85 -16.67 -4.97
C ASP A 524 -26.36 -15.29 -4.50
N SER A 525 -25.23 -14.81 -5.02
CA SER A 525 -24.58 -13.56 -4.55
C SER A 525 -25.13 -12.30 -5.17
N LEU A 526 -25.16 -11.19 -4.41
CA LEU A 526 -25.52 -9.87 -4.95
C LEU A 526 -24.32 -9.34 -5.74
N VAL A 527 -24.54 -9.03 -7.01
CA VAL A 527 -23.55 -8.48 -7.92
C VAL A 527 -23.78 -6.98 -8.03
N VAL A 528 -22.72 -6.21 -7.81
CA VAL A 528 -22.70 -4.77 -8.05
C VAL A 528 -21.77 -4.48 -9.21
N VAL A 529 -22.31 -3.83 -10.24
CA VAL A 529 -21.54 -3.44 -11.42
C VAL A 529 -21.36 -1.94 -11.42
N THR A 530 -20.12 -1.48 -11.55
CA THR A 530 -19.78 -0.09 -11.81
C THR A 530 -19.33 0.05 -13.26
N LEU A 531 -20.11 0.76 -14.08
CA LEU A 531 -19.68 1.10 -15.43
C LEU A 531 -18.92 2.41 -15.42
N THR A 532 -17.99 2.57 -16.37
CA THR A 532 -17.39 3.86 -16.68
C THR A 532 -17.89 4.29 -18.05
N LEU A 533 -18.79 5.26 -18.07
CA LEU A 533 -19.42 5.75 -19.29
C LEU A 533 -18.87 7.13 -19.66
N GLU A 534 -18.60 7.35 -20.93
CA GLU A 534 -18.12 8.61 -21.47
C GLU A 534 -19.01 9.11 -22.61
N HIS A 535 -19.35 10.40 -22.60
CA HIS A 535 -20.02 11.10 -23.69
C HIS A 535 -19.39 12.48 -23.85
N GLU A 536 -18.89 12.79 -25.06
CA GLU A 536 -18.28 14.09 -25.41
C GLU A 536 -17.23 14.61 -24.41
N GLY A 537 -16.34 13.71 -23.93
CA GLY A 537 -15.27 14.05 -22.99
C GLY A 537 -15.71 14.15 -21.53
N ARG A 538 -17.00 13.95 -21.23
CA ARG A 538 -17.52 13.83 -19.85
C ARG A 538 -17.62 12.37 -19.47
N GLN A 539 -17.19 12.06 -18.24
CA GLN A 539 -17.15 10.70 -17.73
C GLN A 539 -17.98 10.58 -16.45
N ILE A 540 -18.84 9.56 -16.39
CA ILE A 540 -19.62 9.21 -15.20
C ILE A 540 -19.40 7.74 -14.83
N ARG A 541 -19.70 7.40 -13.57
CA ARG A 541 -19.52 6.05 -13.04
C ARG A 541 -20.80 5.50 -12.39
N PRO A 542 -21.84 5.17 -13.18
CA PRO A 542 -23.09 4.66 -12.65
C PRO A 542 -22.94 3.24 -12.10
N LYS A 543 -23.80 2.89 -11.14
CA LYS A 543 -23.83 1.57 -10.50
C LYS A 543 -25.18 0.89 -10.64
N GLY A 544 -25.15 -0.41 -10.89
CA GLY A 544 -26.31 -1.28 -10.91
C GLY A 544 -26.09 -2.46 -9.98
N ALA A 545 -27.18 -2.97 -9.41
CA ALA A 545 -27.15 -4.13 -8.55
C ALA A 545 -28.24 -5.13 -8.97
N SER A 546 -27.89 -6.42 -8.97
CA SER A 546 -28.82 -7.54 -9.17
C SER A 546 -28.17 -8.85 -8.69
N SER A 547 -28.96 -9.91 -8.50
CA SER A 547 -28.46 -11.28 -8.38
C SER A 547 -27.93 -11.83 -9.72
N ASP A 548 -28.21 -11.17 -10.84
CA ASP A 548 -27.70 -11.50 -12.17
C ASP A 548 -26.73 -10.41 -12.67
N THR A 549 -25.55 -10.82 -13.14
CA THR A 549 -24.51 -9.89 -13.59
C THR A 549 -24.94 -9.07 -14.81
N LEU A 550 -25.69 -9.66 -15.77
CA LEU A 550 -26.12 -8.94 -16.97
C LEU A 550 -27.17 -7.89 -16.62
N GLU A 551 -28.10 -8.22 -15.74
CA GLU A 551 -29.09 -7.27 -15.24
C GLU A 551 -28.44 -6.14 -14.44
N ALA A 552 -27.44 -6.44 -13.60
CA ALA A 552 -26.69 -5.41 -12.89
C ALA A 552 -25.94 -4.46 -13.87
N VAL A 553 -25.41 -4.99 -14.97
CA VAL A 553 -24.85 -4.17 -16.07
C VAL A 553 -25.93 -3.30 -16.70
N ILE A 554 -27.10 -3.87 -17.04
CA ILE A 554 -28.21 -3.15 -17.68
C ILE A 554 -28.65 -1.99 -16.79
N HIS A 555 -28.91 -2.23 -15.51
CA HIS A 555 -29.29 -1.19 -14.55
C HIS A 555 -28.23 -0.08 -14.44
N ALA A 556 -26.94 -0.45 -14.43
CA ALA A 556 -25.87 0.55 -14.42
C ALA A 556 -25.88 1.40 -15.70
N PHE A 557 -26.16 0.78 -16.86
CA PHE A 557 -26.21 1.47 -18.14
C PHE A 557 -27.43 2.39 -18.25
N GLU A 558 -28.63 1.94 -17.88
CA GLU A 558 -29.88 2.73 -17.90
C GLU A 558 -29.76 4.03 -17.10
N LYS A 559 -29.24 3.90 -15.87
CA LYS A 559 -28.99 5.05 -15.00
C LYS A 559 -27.99 6.01 -15.61
N GLY A 560 -26.87 5.47 -16.09
CA GLY A 560 -25.84 6.27 -16.73
C GLY A 560 -26.35 7.01 -17.96
N TYR A 561 -27.14 6.32 -18.78
CA TYR A 561 -27.78 6.89 -19.95
C TYR A 561 -28.72 8.03 -19.57
N SER A 562 -29.62 7.81 -18.61
CA SER A 562 -30.60 8.81 -18.20
C SER A 562 -29.93 10.07 -17.62
N VAL A 563 -28.85 9.91 -16.85
CA VAL A 563 -28.05 11.04 -16.34
C VAL A 563 -27.41 11.84 -17.46
N LEU A 564 -26.82 11.17 -18.45
CA LEU A 564 -26.18 11.84 -19.59
C LEU A 564 -27.20 12.45 -20.56
N ALA A 565 -28.37 11.82 -20.74
CA ALA A 565 -29.44 12.28 -21.61
C ALA A 565 -30.15 13.52 -21.05
N GLU A 566 -30.46 13.55 -19.74
CA GLU A 566 -31.10 14.72 -19.11
C GLU A 566 -30.22 15.97 -19.22
N GLN A 567 -28.91 15.82 -19.06
CA GLN A 567 -27.97 16.93 -19.17
C GLN A 567 -27.82 17.48 -20.60
N LEU A 568 -28.18 16.70 -21.63
CA LEU A 568 -28.28 17.18 -23.01
C LEU A 568 -29.54 18.00 -23.25
N ALA A 569 -30.64 17.69 -22.54
CA ALA A 569 -31.87 18.46 -22.60
C ALA A 569 -31.68 19.85 -21.97
N ASP A 570 -30.96 19.94 -20.85
CA ASP A 570 -30.61 21.20 -20.17
C ASP A 570 -29.67 22.11 -20.99
N GLN A 571 -28.88 21.57 -21.93
CA GLN A 571 -28.00 22.35 -22.80
C GLN A 571 -28.69 22.90 -24.06
N LYS A 572 -29.92 22.47 -24.36
CA LYS A 572 -30.72 22.95 -25.51
C LYS A 572 -31.74 24.02 -25.13
N LEU A 573 -31.90 24.32 -23.83
CA LEU A 573 -32.58 25.48 -23.26
C LEU A 573 -31.59 26.63 -23.09
#